data_AF-A0A3D1PJ04-F1
#
_entry.id   AF-A0A3D1PJ04-F1
#
_cell.length_a   1.000
_cell.length_b   1.000
_cell.length_c   1.000
_cell.angle_alpha   90.00
_cell.angle_beta   90.00
_cell.angle_gamma   90.00
#
_symmetry.space_group_name_H-M   'P 1'
#
loop_
_entity.id
_entity.type
_entity.pdbx_description
1 polymer ?
#
loop_
_entity_poly.entity_id
_entity_poly.type
_entity_poly.pdbx_seq_one_letter_code
_entity_poly.pdbx_strand_id
1 'polypeptide(L)'
;MLKLLSLFTGIGAFEKALENLGINYELVGFSEIDKFAIKSYCTIHNLPEYKNLGDVSKIEIDKIPDFDLLTWGFPCQDISIAGRMKGIKEGTRSGLYYEGYKILKAKRPGISIIENVKNLTSKRFKEQFETILKDIEELGYNNYWQVLNAKNYSVPQNRERIFIVSIRKDIDKNNFVFPSPVELKLKLKDLLEDTVDDKFYLTENGIGRLIKKNNKLLKDCQNPNISSCLIAGYHKMSGNQNQYIAESNKVEKVAGLYDTENKKHQAGSIYNSNRNISNINYNG
;
A
#
# COMPACT_ATOMS: atom_id res chain seq x y z
N MET A 1 11.10 10.96 26.02
CA MET A 1 11.28 10.29 24.72
C MET A 1 10.04 9.44 24.50
N LEU A 2 9.37 9.56 23.36
CA LEU A 2 8.10 8.87 23.09
C LEU A 2 8.35 7.39 22.81
N LYS A 3 7.69 6.47 23.51
CA LYS A 3 7.79 5.03 23.21
C LYS A 3 6.71 4.61 22.21
N LEU A 4 7.13 3.97 21.12
CA LEU A 4 6.28 3.58 20.00
C LEU A 4 6.20 2.05 19.86
N LEU A 5 4.99 1.54 19.70
CA LEU A 5 4.70 0.22 19.14
C LEU A 5 3.98 0.40 17.79
N SER A 6 4.49 -0.24 16.74
CA SER A 6 3.96 -0.16 15.37
C SER A 6 3.44 -1.52 14.92
N LEU A 7 2.16 -1.64 14.55
CA LEU A 7 1.59 -2.90 14.05
C LEU A 7 1.18 -2.76 12.59
N PHE A 8 1.28 -3.85 11.82
CA PHE A 8 1.03 -3.82 10.36
C PHE A 8 1.90 -2.77 9.68
N THR A 9 3.17 -2.75 10.08
CA THR A 9 4.06 -1.60 9.92
C THR A 9 4.38 -1.30 8.46
N GLY A 10 4.36 -2.30 7.58
CA GLY A 10 4.76 -2.13 6.18
C GLY A 10 6.18 -1.57 6.09
N ILE A 11 6.31 -0.36 5.54
CA ILE A 11 7.60 0.35 5.41
C ILE A 11 7.81 1.45 6.47
N GLY A 12 6.93 1.57 7.45
CA GLY A 12 7.13 2.47 8.60
C GLY A 12 6.83 3.94 8.31
N ALA A 13 5.63 4.20 7.78
CA ALA A 13 5.22 5.56 7.45
C ALA A 13 5.05 6.45 8.70
N PHE A 14 4.62 5.89 9.82
CA PHE A 14 4.45 6.64 11.08
C PHE A 14 5.80 7.04 11.68
N GLU A 15 6.77 6.12 11.69
CA GLU A 15 8.14 6.35 12.11
C GLU A 15 8.78 7.46 11.28
N LYS A 16 8.65 7.39 9.95
CA LYS A 16 9.14 8.45 9.06
C LYS A 16 8.47 9.80 9.33
N ALA A 17 7.17 9.80 9.67
CA ALA A 17 6.46 11.02 10.03
C ALA A 17 6.99 11.63 11.35
N LEU A 18 7.27 10.81 12.37
CA LEU A 18 7.87 11.27 13.63
C LEU A 18 9.26 11.87 13.40
N GLU A 19 10.09 11.23 12.57
CA GLU A 19 11.41 11.75 12.19
C GLU A 19 11.33 13.09 11.48
N ASN A 20 10.44 13.21 10.48
CA ASN A 20 10.26 14.45 9.73
C ASN A 20 9.76 15.60 10.61
N LEU A 21 9.03 15.29 11.70
CA LEU A 21 8.58 16.25 12.71
C LEU A 21 9.65 16.55 13.77
N GLY A 22 10.80 15.87 13.77
CA GLY A 22 11.84 16.00 14.79
C GLY A 22 11.42 15.47 16.16
N ILE A 23 10.43 14.57 16.22
CA ILE A 23 9.95 13.98 17.47
C ILE A 23 10.85 12.80 17.85
N ASN A 24 11.58 12.93 18.95
CA ASN A 24 12.41 11.86 19.47
C ASN A 24 11.55 10.71 20.01
N TYR A 25 11.73 9.51 19.44
CA TYR A 25 11.01 8.31 19.82
C TYR A 25 11.95 7.11 20.02
N GLU A 26 11.48 6.14 20.80
CA GLU A 26 12.07 4.82 20.97
C GLU A 26 11.09 3.78 20.43
N LEU A 27 11.51 3.01 19.44
CA LEU A 27 10.72 1.89 18.94
C LEU A 27 10.86 0.69 19.89
N VAL A 28 9.77 0.39 20.60
CA VAL A 28 9.63 -0.77 21.50
C VAL A 28 9.58 -2.07 20.71
N GLY A 29 8.92 -2.06 19.55
CA GLY A 29 8.86 -3.16 18.61
C GLY A 29 8.02 -2.79 17.41
N PHE A 30 8.06 -3.64 16.37
CA PHE A 30 7.16 -3.52 15.23
C PHE A 30 6.60 -4.88 14.82
N SER A 31 5.46 -4.95 14.14
CA SER A 31 4.86 -6.20 13.68
C SER A 31 4.58 -6.14 12.18
N GLU A 32 5.28 -7.01 11.44
CA GLU A 32 5.10 -7.22 10.00
C GLU A 32 5.42 -8.68 9.64
N ILE A 33 4.68 -9.24 8.68
CA ILE A 33 4.82 -10.64 8.23
C ILE A 33 5.39 -10.74 6.82
N ASP A 34 5.25 -9.69 6.00
CA ASP A 34 5.78 -9.70 4.65
C ASP A 34 7.30 -9.49 4.68
N LYS A 35 8.04 -10.53 4.27
CA LYS A 35 9.52 -10.53 4.28
C LYS A 35 10.15 -9.36 3.53
N PHE A 36 9.51 -8.87 2.47
CA PHE A 36 10.06 -7.76 1.69
C PHE A 36 9.77 -6.42 2.37
N ALA A 37 8.60 -6.27 2.98
CA ALA A 37 8.28 -5.12 3.82
C ALA A 37 9.21 -5.04 5.03
N ILE A 38 9.44 -6.15 5.74
CA ILE A 38 10.41 -6.23 6.86
C ILE A 38 11.78 -5.74 6.40
N LYS A 39 12.29 -6.29 5.28
CA LYS A 39 13.62 -5.93 4.79
C LYS A 39 13.72 -4.44 4.45
N SER A 40 12.69 -3.92 3.79
CA SER A 40 12.60 -2.50 3.42
C SER A 40 12.54 -1.61 4.66
N TYR A 41 11.67 -1.93 5.63
CA TYR A 41 11.53 -1.21 6.90
C TYR A 41 12.85 -1.14 7.66
N CYS A 42 13.48 -2.28 7.91
CA CYS A 42 14.76 -2.35 8.62
C CYS A 42 15.86 -1.55 7.92
N THR A 43 15.85 -1.52 6.58
CA THR A 43 16.81 -0.73 5.80
C THR A 43 16.53 0.77 5.90
N ILE A 44 15.26 1.19 5.73
CA ILE A 44 14.85 2.61 5.75
C ILE A 44 15.14 3.24 7.11
N HIS A 45 14.85 2.52 8.19
CA HIS A 45 14.94 3.02 9.57
C HIS A 45 16.23 2.61 10.29
N ASN A 46 17.16 1.93 9.61
CA ASN A 46 18.40 1.40 10.17
C ASN A 46 18.17 0.58 11.46
N LEU A 47 17.23 -0.37 11.39
CA LEU A 47 16.81 -1.19 12.53
C LEU A 47 17.17 -2.66 12.33
N PRO A 48 17.60 -3.36 13.39
CA PRO A 48 17.83 -4.79 13.30
C PRO A 48 16.50 -5.57 13.22
N GLU A 49 16.49 -6.64 12.43
CA GLU A 49 15.27 -7.45 12.18
C GLU A 49 14.70 -8.12 13.44
N TYR A 50 15.51 -8.33 14.49
CA TYR A 50 15.04 -8.93 15.76
C TYR A 50 14.03 -8.06 16.51
N LYS A 51 13.90 -6.77 16.17
CA LYS A 51 12.83 -5.90 16.70
C LYS A 51 11.45 -6.21 16.11
N ASN A 52 11.38 -7.05 15.08
CA ASN A 52 10.11 -7.53 14.55
C ASN A 52 9.49 -8.56 15.49
N LEU A 53 8.28 -8.28 15.97
CA LEU A 53 7.45 -9.15 16.77
C LEU A 53 6.72 -10.21 15.91
N GLY A 54 6.79 -10.09 14.58
CA GLY A 54 6.24 -11.04 13.63
C GLY A 54 4.73 -10.94 13.49
N ASP A 55 4.06 -12.09 13.38
CA ASP A 55 2.61 -12.19 13.25
C ASP A 55 1.90 -11.65 14.49
N VAL A 56 1.10 -10.60 14.32
CA VAL A 56 0.37 -9.92 15.39
C VAL A 56 -0.47 -10.86 16.26
N SER A 57 -1.00 -11.94 15.68
CA SER A 57 -1.85 -12.92 16.40
C SER A 57 -1.06 -13.83 17.35
N LYS A 58 0.27 -13.82 17.23
CA LYS A 58 1.20 -14.66 18.01
C LYS A 58 2.04 -13.85 19.00
N ILE A 59 1.83 -12.54 19.07
CA ILE A 59 2.60 -11.67 19.96
C ILE A 59 2.26 -12.00 21.41
N GLU A 60 3.30 -12.30 22.19
CA GLU A 60 3.20 -12.46 23.64
C GLU A 60 3.10 -11.08 24.30
N ILE A 61 1.87 -10.61 24.53
CA ILE A 61 1.57 -9.25 25.01
C ILE A 61 2.32 -8.89 26.29
N ASP A 62 2.47 -9.85 27.21
CA ASP A 62 3.15 -9.65 28.50
C ASP A 62 4.64 -9.35 28.34
N LYS A 63 5.26 -9.77 27.23
CA LYS A 63 6.68 -9.49 26.92
C LYS A 63 6.91 -8.13 26.28
N ILE A 64 5.86 -7.43 25.84
CA ILE A 64 5.99 -6.09 25.27
C ILE A 64 6.20 -5.11 26.42
N PRO A 65 7.27 -4.29 26.43
CA PRO A 65 7.40 -3.17 27.37
C PRO A 65 6.24 -2.17 27.26
N ASP A 66 6.02 -1.36 28.29
CA ASP A 66 5.03 -0.28 28.20
C ASP A 66 5.47 0.79 27.20
N PHE A 67 4.48 1.38 26.50
CA PHE A 67 4.69 2.36 25.45
C PHE A 67 3.60 3.45 25.44
N ASP A 68 3.89 4.57 24.79
CA ASP A 68 3.07 5.78 24.83
C ASP A 68 2.15 5.89 23.60
N LEU A 69 2.63 5.42 22.44
CA LEU A 69 1.94 5.51 21.15
C LEU A 69 1.81 4.13 20.50
N LEU A 70 0.57 3.77 20.14
CA LEU A 70 0.26 2.66 19.24
C LEU A 70 -0.06 3.19 17.85
N THR A 71 0.58 2.67 16.81
CA THR A 71 0.15 2.93 15.42
C THR A 71 -0.17 1.63 14.71
N TRP A 72 -1.25 1.62 13.93
CA TRP A 72 -1.71 0.38 13.30
C TRP A 72 -2.63 0.59 12.11
N GLY A 73 -2.29 -0.05 10.98
CA GLY A 73 -3.07 -0.03 9.75
C GLY A 73 -3.55 -1.43 9.39
N PHE A 74 -4.50 -1.98 10.17
CA PHE A 74 -4.93 -3.37 9.98
C PHE A 74 -5.47 -3.62 8.55
N PRO A 75 -5.29 -4.84 7.99
CA PRO A 75 -5.57 -5.09 6.58
C PRO A 75 -7.00 -4.72 6.16
N CYS A 76 -7.11 -3.90 5.12
CA CYS A 76 -8.39 -3.37 4.63
C CYS A 76 -9.03 -4.22 3.51
N GLN A 77 -8.52 -5.40 3.19
CA GLN A 77 -8.96 -6.16 1.99
C GLN A 77 -10.41 -6.60 2.05
N ASP A 78 -10.93 -6.86 3.25
CA ASP A 78 -12.34 -7.18 3.44
C ASP A 78 -13.22 -5.94 3.59
N ILE A 79 -12.65 -4.72 3.52
CA ILE A 79 -13.36 -3.43 3.60
C ILE A 79 -13.25 -2.64 2.28
N SER A 80 -12.17 -2.81 1.52
CA SER A 80 -11.88 -2.07 0.30
C SER A 80 -12.88 -2.37 -0.82
N ILE A 81 -13.25 -1.33 -1.58
CA ILE A 81 -14.09 -1.44 -2.80
C ILE A 81 -13.42 -2.36 -3.84
N ALA A 82 -12.09 -2.41 -3.86
CA ALA A 82 -11.32 -3.28 -4.75
C ALA A 82 -11.20 -4.73 -4.22
N GLY A 83 -11.72 -5.02 -3.03
CA GLY A 83 -11.68 -6.33 -2.37
C GLY A 83 -13.03 -7.06 -2.36
N ARG A 84 -13.13 -8.14 -1.57
CA ARG A 84 -14.36 -8.96 -1.46
C ARG A 84 -15.40 -8.40 -0.50
N MET A 85 -15.06 -7.31 0.20
CA MET A 85 -15.96 -6.55 1.09
C MET A 85 -16.66 -7.40 2.18
N LYS A 86 -15.97 -8.39 2.76
CA LYS A 86 -16.50 -9.32 3.78
C LYS A 86 -16.62 -8.73 5.20
N GLY A 87 -16.03 -7.55 5.46
CA GLY A 87 -16.05 -6.86 6.75
C GLY A 87 -15.03 -7.36 7.78
N ILE A 88 -15.13 -6.80 8.99
CA ILE A 88 -14.31 -7.17 10.17
C ILE A 88 -15.05 -8.30 10.89
N LYS A 89 -14.52 -9.52 10.81
CA LYS A 89 -15.01 -10.69 11.55
C LYS A 89 -13.81 -11.55 11.94
N GLU A 90 -13.94 -12.32 13.01
CA GLU A 90 -12.92 -13.32 13.36
C GLU A 90 -12.68 -14.27 12.17
N GLY A 91 -11.41 -14.52 11.85
CA GLY A 91 -10.99 -15.29 10.67
C GLY A 91 -10.96 -14.54 9.34
N THR A 92 -11.35 -13.26 9.25
CA THR A 92 -11.09 -12.42 8.07
C THR A 92 -9.77 -11.66 8.22
N ARG A 93 -9.20 -11.15 7.11
CA ARG A 93 -7.94 -10.39 7.17
C ARG A 93 -8.15 -9.06 7.91
N SER A 94 -9.34 -8.47 7.75
CA SER A 94 -9.73 -7.30 8.53
C SER A 94 -10.08 -7.63 10.00
N GLY A 95 -10.28 -8.90 10.34
CA GLY A 95 -10.44 -9.38 11.72
C GLY A 95 -9.21 -9.19 12.60
N LEU A 96 -8.04 -8.92 12.01
CA LEU A 96 -6.81 -8.59 12.75
C LEU A 96 -6.90 -7.28 13.55
N TYR A 97 -7.95 -6.49 13.35
CA TYR A 97 -8.35 -5.45 14.29
C TYR A 97 -8.44 -5.99 15.73
N TYR A 98 -9.01 -7.18 15.94
CA TYR A 98 -9.16 -7.73 17.29
C TYR A 98 -7.82 -8.09 17.95
N GLU A 99 -6.79 -8.43 17.16
CA GLU A 99 -5.45 -8.69 17.71
C GLU A 99 -4.78 -7.40 18.21
N GLY A 100 -4.84 -6.32 17.42
CA GLY A 100 -4.37 -5.02 17.90
C GLY A 100 -5.23 -4.47 19.06
N TYR A 101 -6.53 -4.74 19.07
CA TYR A 101 -7.42 -4.38 20.18
C TYR A 101 -7.02 -5.09 21.49
N LYS A 102 -6.63 -6.38 21.46
CA LYS A 102 -6.11 -7.08 22.65
C LYS A 102 -4.88 -6.37 23.22
N ILE A 103 -3.95 -5.94 22.36
CA ILE A 103 -2.76 -5.19 22.77
C ILE A 103 -3.14 -3.83 23.37
N LEU A 104 -4.01 -3.07 22.70
CA LEU A 104 -4.52 -1.78 23.20
C LEU A 104 -5.19 -1.93 24.57
N LYS A 105 -6.03 -2.95 24.75
CA LYS A 105 -6.72 -3.27 26.00
C LYS A 105 -5.75 -3.60 27.14
N ALA A 106 -4.71 -4.37 26.86
CA ALA A 106 -3.75 -4.80 27.87
C ALA A 106 -2.76 -3.68 28.25
N LYS A 107 -2.22 -2.95 27.27
CA LYS A 107 -1.14 -1.98 27.47
C LYS A 107 -1.60 -0.56 27.68
N ARG A 108 -2.81 -0.22 27.26
CA ARG A 108 -3.47 1.08 27.46
C ARG A 108 -2.53 2.29 27.22
N PRO A 109 -1.83 2.39 26.07
CA PRO A 109 -0.97 3.54 25.74
C PRO A 109 -1.72 4.87 25.83
N GLY A 110 -1.00 5.99 25.97
CA GLY A 110 -1.62 7.31 26.00
C GLY A 110 -2.37 7.63 24.70
N ILE A 111 -1.82 7.23 23.55
CA ILE A 111 -2.35 7.53 22.22
C ILE A 111 -2.37 6.28 21.35
N SER A 112 -3.42 6.11 20.55
CA SER A 112 -3.54 5.10 19.50
C SER A 112 -3.97 5.76 18.18
N ILE A 113 -3.33 5.39 17.07
CA ILE A 113 -3.67 5.92 15.74
C ILE A 113 -3.94 4.76 14.79
N ILE A 114 -5.17 4.71 14.27
CA ILE A 114 -5.58 3.77 13.23
C ILE A 114 -5.63 4.49 11.87
N GLU A 115 -5.04 3.89 10.85
CA GLU A 115 -5.28 4.25 9.44
C GLU A 115 -6.10 3.15 8.76
N ASN A 116 -7.07 3.55 7.93
CA ASN A 116 -7.73 2.61 7.03
C ASN A 116 -8.27 3.29 5.76
N VAL A 117 -8.85 2.50 4.86
CA VAL A 117 -9.50 3.03 3.64
C VAL A 117 -10.77 3.80 3.99
N LYS A 118 -11.04 4.89 3.26
CA LYS A 118 -12.27 5.68 3.37
C LYS A 118 -13.55 4.84 3.40
N ASN A 119 -13.57 3.71 2.68
CA ASN A 119 -14.76 2.87 2.59
C ASN A 119 -15.22 2.30 3.93
N LEU A 120 -14.36 2.28 4.97
CA LEU A 120 -14.75 1.92 6.34
C LEU A 120 -15.86 2.83 6.88
N THR A 121 -15.94 4.10 6.46
CA THR A 121 -16.98 5.05 6.89
C THR A 121 -18.22 5.03 5.98
N SER A 122 -18.33 4.05 5.07
CA SER A 122 -19.48 3.95 4.17
C SER A 122 -20.72 3.40 4.87
N LYS A 123 -21.91 3.63 4.31
CA LYS A 123 -23.17 3.07 4.85
C LYS A 123 -23.12 1.55 5.07
N ARG A 124 -22.39 0.83 4.21
CA ARG A 124 -22.24 -0.64 4.30
C ARG A 124 -21.44 -1.08 5.52
N PHE A 125 -20.47 -0.27 5.95
CA PHE A 125 -19.55 -0.60 7.04
C PHE A 125 -19.79 0.24 8.30
N LYS A 126 -20.91 0.96 8.33
CA LYS A 126 -21.27 1.89 9.41
C LYS A 126 -21.26 1.19 10.77
N GLU A 127 -21.92 0.04 10.87
CA GLU A 127 -21.98 -0.72 12.12
C GLU A 127 -20.58 -1.16 12.59
N GLN A 128 -19.73 -1.67 11.69
CA GLN A 128 -18.37 -2.07 12.06
C GLN A 128 -17.52 -0.88 12.50
N PHE A 129 -17.67 0.27 11.82
CA PHE A 129 -16.97 1.50 12.20
C PHE A 129 -17.42 2.01 13.57
N GLU A 130 -18.73 2.02 13.83
CA GLU A 130 -19.30 2.37 15.15
C GLU A 130 -18.83 1.42 16.25
N THR A 131 -18.74 0.12 15.96
CA THR A 131 -18.17 -0.86 16.90
C THR A 131 -16.71 -0.55 17.23
N ILE A 132 -15.87 -0.22 16.25
CA ILE A 132 -14.47 0.18 16.53
C ILE A 132 -14.40 1.37 17.49
N LEU A 133 -15.21 2.41 17.22
CA LEU A 133 -15.23 3.59 18.07
C LEU A 133 -15.69 3.25 19.49
N LYS A 134 -16.76 2.46 19.61
CA LYS A 134 -17.33 2.02 20.89
C LYS A 134 -16.34 1.17 21.68
N ASP A 135 -15.73 0.16 21.06
CA ASP A 135 -14.75 -0.73 21.67
C ASP A 135 -13.59 0.08 22.31
N ILE A 136 -13.07 1.07 21.60
CA ILE A 136 -11.97 1.91 22.07
C ILE A 136 -12.44 2.90 23.14
N GLU A 137 -13.66 3.44 23.01
CA GLU A 137 -14.25 4.33 24.02
C GLU A 137 -14.47 3.63 25.37
N GLU A 138 -14.93 2.38 25.33
CA GLU A 138 -15.13 1.52 26.52
C GLU A 138 -13.80 1.21 27.23
N LEU A 139 -12.68 1.23 26.52
CA LEU A 139 -11.34 1.16 27.13
C LEU A 139 -10.92 2.46 27.82
N GLY A 140 -11.69 3.54 27.71
CA GLY A 140 -11.40 4.82 28.34
C GLY A 140 -10.60 5.78 27.46
N TYR A 141 -10.90 5.81 26.17
CA TYR A 141 -10.33 6.75 25.20
C TYR A 141 -11.42 7.67 24.62
N ASN A 142 -11.03 8.87 24.22
CA ASN A 142 -11.82 9.72 23.32
C ASN A 142 -11.33 9.50 21.89
N ASN A 143 -12.27 9.36 20.95
CA ASN A 143 -11.96 9.09 19.55
C ASN A 143 -12.21 10.33 18.68
N TYR A 144 -11.18 10.74 17.94
CA TYR A 144 -11.25 11.77 16.91
C TYR A 144 -11.01 11.12 15.56
N TRP A 145 -11.87 11.35 14.58
CA TRP A 145 -11.67 10.76 13.26
C TRP A 145 -11.99 11.72 12.11
N GLN A 146 -11.26 11.59 11.01
CA GLN A 146 -11.52 12.34 9.79
C GLN A 146 -11.03 11.57 8.56
N VAL A 147 -11.80 11.65 7.47
CA VAL A 147 -11.32 11.20 6.15
C VAL A 147 -10.45 12.30 5.56
N LEU A 148 -9.18 12.00 5.37
CA LEU A 148 -8.18 12.91 4.79
C LEU A 148 -7.82 12.46 3.37
N ASN A 149 -7.57 13.41 2.49
CA ASN A 149 -7.07 13.15 1.14
C ASN A 149 -5.65 13.69 1.01
N ALA A 150 -4.68 12.86 0.61
CA ALA A 150 -3.27 13.24 0.50
C ALA A 150 -3.04 14.48 -0.38
N LYS A 151 -3.88 14.71 -1.41
CA LYS A 151 -3.84 15.91 -2.26
C LYS A 151 -4.09 17.23 -1.52
N ASN A 152 -4.74 17.17 -0.36
CA ASN A 152 -4.98 18.31 0.51
C ASN A 152 -3.83 18.53 1.50
N TYR A 153 -2.77 17.72 1.41
CA TYR A 153 -1.61 17.72 2.30
C TYR A 153 -0.33 17.61 1.47
N SER A 154 -0.21 18.47 0.45
CA SER A 154 0.94 18.67 -0.46
C SER A 154 1.44 17.46 -1.26
N VAL A 155 0.77 16.31 -1.21
CA VAL A 155 1.13 15.13 -2.01
C VAL A 155 0.26 15.06 -3.27
N PRO A 156 0.82 15.05 -4.50
CA PRO A 156 0.04 15.01 -5.75
C PRO A 156 -0.57 13.63 -6.03
N GLN A 157 -1.36 13.12 -5.09
CA GLN A 157 -2.01 11.81 -5.14
C GLN A 157 -3.43 11.90 -4.58
N ASN A 158 -4.41 11.44 -5.36
CA ASN A 158 -5.76 11.26 -4.85
C ASN A 158 -5.85 9.99 -4.01
N ARG A 159 -5.63 10.11 -2.70
CA ARG A 159 -5.64 9.01 -1.74
C ARG A 159 -6.43 9.40 -0.50
N GLU A 160 -7.66 8.93 -0.43
CA GLU A 160 -8.54 9.13 0.72
C GLU A 160 -8.38 8.02 1.75
N ARG A 161 -8.12 8.41 3.00
CA ARG A 161 -7.93 7.50 4.14
C ARG A 161 -8.64 8.04 5.37
N ILE A 162 -9.23 7.15 6.14
CA ILE A 162 -9.76 7.46 7.46
C ILE A 162 -8.60 7.34 8.45
N PHE A 163 -8.46 8.35 9.30
CA PHE A 163 -7.60 8.31 10.47
C PHE A 163 -8.49 8.35 11.70
N ILE A 164 -8.23 7.47 12.66
CA ILE A 164 -8.86 7.47 13.99
C ILE A 164 -7.74 7.70 15.00
N VAL A 165 -7.76 8.85 15.66
CA VAL A 165 -6.84 9.23 16.73
C VAL A 165 -7.59 9.06 18.04
N SER A 166 -7.13 8.12 18.85
CA SER A 166 -7.73 7.80 20.14
C SER A 166 -6.78 8.25 21.25
N ILE A 167 -7.25 9.14 22.12
CA ILE A 167 -6.46 9.71 23.22
C ILE A 167 -7.07 9.26 24.54
N ARG A 168 -6.26 8.75 25.47
CA ARG A 168 -6.75 8.22 26.74
C ARG A 168 -7.41 9.34 27.58
N LYS A 169 -8.58 9.08 28.15
CA LYS A 169 -9.45 10.09 28.78
C LYS A 169 -8.78 10.86 29.93
N ASP A 170 -7.85 10.23 30.63
CA ASP A 170 -7.09 10.84 31.74
C ASP A 170 -6.06 11.88 31.28
N ILE A 171 -5.62 11.82 30.02
CA ILE A 171 -4.62 12.76 29.46
C ILE A 171 -5.21 13.68 28.38
N ASP A 172 -6.39 13.35 27.86
CA ASP A 172 -7.03 14.15 26.81
C ASP A 172 -7.56 15.48 27.36
N LYS A 173 -7.17 16.56 26.68
CA LYS A 173 -7.63 17.93 26.98
C LYS A 173 -8.83 18.34 26.13
N ASN A 174 -9.38 17.44 25.32
CA ASN A 174 -10.52 17.66 24.44
C ASN A 174 -10.31 18.80 23.42
N ASN A 175 -9.07 19.00 22.98
CA ASN A 175 -8.69 20.08 22.06
C ASN A 175 -7.94 19.59 20.81
N PHE A 176 -7.91 18.27 20.58
CA PHE A 176 -7.34 17.71 19.36
C PHE A 176 -8.16 18.13 18.14
N VAL A 177 -7.48 18.60 17.10
CA VAL A 177 -8.07 18.96 15.82
C VAL A 177 -7.24 18.40 14.69
N PHE A 178 -7.90 17.90 13.64
CA PHE A 178 -7.19 17.49 12.43
C PHE A 178 -6.60 18.70 11.69
N PRO A 179 -5.46 18.54 11.01
CA PRO A 179 -4.81 19.64 10.31
C PRO A 179 -5.69 20.17 9.18
N SER A 180 -5.73 21.49 9.03
CA SER A 180 -6.38 22.14 7.89
C SER A 180 -5.70 21.76 6.58
N PRO A 181 -6.45 21.68 5.47
CA PRO A 181 -5.87 21.48 4.14
C PRO A 181 -4.80 22.54 3.82
N VAL A 182 -3.77 22.12 3.09
CA VAL A 182 -2.76 23.00 2.49
C VAL A 182 -2.85 22.94 0.97
N GLU A 183 -2.43 24.03 0.34
CA GLU A 183 -2.39 24.13 -1.12
C GLU A 183 -1.42 23.09 -1.73
N LEU A 184 -1.89 22.38 -2.75
CA LEU A 184 -1.06 21.47 -3.53
C LEU A 184 -0.28 22.25 -4.60
N LYS A 185 1.01 22.48 -4.33
CA LYS A 185 1.93 23.16 -5.26
C LYS A 185 2.67 22.20 -6.21
N LEU A 186 2.77 20.93 -5.82
CA LEU A 186 3.46 19.90 -6.59
C LEU A 186 2.49 19.19 -7.55
N LYS A 187 3.03 18.71 -8.66
CA LYS A 187 2.38 17.84 -9.64
C LYS A 187 3.15 16.52 -9.70
N LEU A 188 2.52 15.48 -10.26
CA LEU A 188 3.18 14.19 -10.43
C LEU A 188 4.52 14.33 -11.19
N LYS A 189 4.55 15.15 -12.25
CA LYS A 189 5.76 15.38 -13.05
C LYS A 189 6.94 15.94 -12.26
N ASP A 190 6.67 16.66 -11.17
CA ASP A 190 7.72 17.28 -10.34
C ASP A 190 8.38 16.25 -9.41
N LEU A 191 7.86 15.01 -9.37
CA LEU A 191 8.37 13.90 -8.56
C LEU A 191 8.94 12.75 -9.42
N LEU A 192 8.89 12.85 -10.75
CA LEU A 192 9.39 11.81 -11.64
C LEU A 192 10.91 11.97 -11.83
N GLU A 193 11.59 10.86 -12.10
CA GLU A 193 12.98 10.88 -12.56
C GLU A 193 13.05 11.51 -13.96
N ASP A 194 14.00 12.43 -14.17
CA ASP A 194 14.15 13.13 -15.45
C ASP A 194 14.69 12.23 -16.56
N THR A 195 15.45 11.19 -16.20
CA THR A 195 16.09 10.29 -17.15
C THR A 195 15.97 8.86 -16.66
N VAL A 196 15.31 8.02 -17.47
CA VAL A 196 15.15 6.59 -17.22
C VAL A 196 15.46 5.82 -18.50
N ASP A 197 15.81 4.54 -18.36
CA ASP A 197 16.03 3.63 -19.48
C ASP A 197 14.75 3.50 -20.34
N ASP A 198 14.91 3.50 -21.66
CA ASP A 198 13.84 3.33 -22.65
C ASP A 198 12.90 2.18 -22.34
N LYS A 199 13.41 1.10 -21.72
CA LYS A 199 12.61 -0.08 -21.35
C LYS A 199 11.43 0.25 -20.44
N PHE A 200 11.48 1.35 -19.68
CA PHE A 200 10.41 1.82 -18.79
C PHE A 200 9.34 2.65 -19.49
N TYR A 201 9.55 3.09 -20.73
CA TYR A 201 8.55 3.82 -21.50
C TYR A 201 7.46 2.88 -22.02
N LEU A 202 6.27 3.45 -22.24
CA LEU A 202 5.16 2.76 -22.89
C LEU A 202 5.44 2.62 -24.38
N THR A 203 5.03 1.48 -24.96
CA THR A 203 4.98 1.33 -26.44
C THR A 203 3.95 2.30 -27.03
N GLU A 204 4.00 2.59 -28.33
CA GLU A 204 2.96 3.39 -29.02
C GLU A 204 1.55 2.83 -28.76
N ASN A 205 1.42 1.50 -28.76
CA ASN A 205 0.19 0.80 -28.40
C ASN A 205 -0.22 1.04 -26.94
N GLY A 206 0.74 1.05 -26.01
CA GLY A 206 0.52 1.39 -24.60
C GLY A 206 0.02 2.83 -24.43
N ILE A 207 0.64 3.78 -25.12
CA ILE A 207 0.23 5.20 -25.13
C ILE A 207 -1.19 5.33 -25.68
N GLY A 208 -1.49 4.74 -26.84
CA GLY A 208 -2.83 4.79 -27.44
C GLY A 208 -3.92 4.23 -26.52
N ARG A 209 -3.64 3.15 -25.78
CA ARG A 209 -4.57 2.59 -24.78
C ARG A 209 -4.77 3.53 -23.59
N LEU A 210 -3.70 4.14 -23.10
CA LEU A 210 -3.75 5.10 -21.99
C LEU A 210 -4.66 6.27 -22.37
N ILE A 211 -4.42 6.91 -23.53
CA ILE A 211 -5.22 8.02 -24.05
C ILE A 211 -6.69 7.59 -24.26
N LYS A 212 -6.94 6.39 -24.77
CA LYS A 212 -8.31 5.91 -25.02
C LYS A 212 -9.13 5.77 -23.73
N LYS A 213 -8.53 5.31 -22.63
CA LYS A 213 -9.24 5.08 -21.34
C LYS A 213 -9.18 6.27 -20.37
N ASN A 214 -8.18 7.16 -20.45
CA ASN A 214 -8.12 8.39 -19.67
C ASN A 214 -9.04 9.47 -20.30
N ASN A 215 -10.29 9.44 -19.86
CA ASN A 215 -11.45 10.22 -20.30
C ASN A 215 -11.17 11.71 -20.66
N LYS A 216 -11.66 12.14 -21.84
CA LYS A 216 -11.74 13.49 -22.46
C LYS A 216 -10.49 14.39 -22.48
N LEU A 217 -9.86 14.66 -21.34
CA LEU A 217 -8.81 15.70 -21.23
C LEU A 217 -7.56 15.43 -22.10
N LEU A 218 -7.12 14.16 -22.18
CA LEU A 218 -6.02 13.77 -23.07
C LEU A 218 -6.45 13.66 -24.53
N LYS A 219 -7.73 13.37 -24.81
CA LYS A 219 -8.26 13.25 -26.18
C LYS A 219 -8.45 14.61 -26.85
N ASP A 220 -8.86 15.61 -26.07
CA ASP A 220 -9.13 16.95 -26.57
C ASP A 220 -7.83 17.79 -26.67
N CYS A 221 -6.68 17.23 -26.28
CA CYS A 221 -5.33 17.84 -26.36
C CYS A 221 -5.24 19.29 -25.84
N GLN A 222 -6.15 19.72 -24.95
CA GLN A 222 -6.24 21.12 -24.56
C GLN A 222 -5.02 21.58 -23.74
N ASN A 223 -4.33 20.64 -23.08
CA ASN A 223 -3.06 20.90 -22.42
C ASN A 223 -2.24 19.59 -22.23
N PRO A 224 -1.05 19.45 -22.86
CA PRO A 224 -0.22 18.25 -22.69
C PRO A 224 0.32 18.04 -21.27
N ASN A 225 0.24 19.07 -20.41
CA ASN A 225 0.63 19.00 -19.01
C ASN A 225 -0.49 18.56 -18.06
N ILE A 226 -1.70 18.27 -18.56
CA ILE A 226 -2.85 17.90 -17.74
C ILE A 226 -3.33 16.51 -18.15
N SER A 227 -3.34 15.60 -17.18
CA SER A 227 -3.89 14.26 -17.32
C SER A 227 -4.95 14.02 -16.26
N SER A 228 -5.93 13.18 -16.56
CA SER A 228 -6.79 12.62 -15.51
C SER A 228 -5.96 11.78 -14.53
N CYS A 229 -6.47 11.57 -13.31
CA CYS A 229 -5.75 10.81 -12.29
C CYS A 229 -5.35 9.43 -12.83
N LEU A 230 -4.04 9.15 -12.86
CA LEU A 230 -3.53 7.84 -13.19
C LEU A 230 -3.93 6.85 -12.10
N ILE A 231 -4.50 5.70 -12.49
CA ILE A 231 -4.92 4.66 -11.53
C ILE A 231 -3.98 3.46 -11.58
N ALA A 232 -3.73 2.86 -10.42
CA ALA A 232 -2.80 1.74 -10.28
C ALA A 232 -3.18 0.53 -11.18
N GLY A 233 -4.45 0.37 -11.55
CA GLY A 233 -4.92 -0.71 -12.42
C GLY A 233 -4.52 -0.58 -13.89
N TYR A 234 -3.83 0.49 -14.29
CA TYR A 234 -3.49 0.71 -15.70
C TYR A 234 -2.48 -0.30 -16.28
N HIS A 235 -1.65 -0.94 -15.45
CA HIS A 235 -0.82 -2.07 -15.89
C HIS A 235 -1.65 -3.31 -16.30
N LYS A 236 -2.92 -3.42 -15.86
CA LYS A 236 -3.81 -4.55 -16.19
C LYS A 236 -4.66 -4.31 -17.44
N MET A 237 -4.47 -3.18 -18.14
CA MET A 237 -5.37 -2.77 -19.23
C MET A 237 -5.34 -3.67 -20.47
N SER A 238 -4.37 -4.57 -20.55
CA SER A 238 -4.36 -5.69 -21.48
C SER A 238 -3.69 -6.87 -20.78
N GLY A 239 -4.36 -8.01 -20.69
CA GLY A 239 -3.72 -9.28 -20.33
C GLY A 239 -2.62 -9.73 -21.32
N ASN A 240 -2.28 -8.89 -22.30
CA ASN A 240 -1.19 -9.08 -23.24
C ASN A 240 0.01 -8.24 -22.77
N GLN A 241 1.07 -8.96 -22.37
CA GLN A 241 2.46 -8.50 -22.33
C GLN A 241 2.80 -7.79 -23.66
N ASN A 242 2.93 -6.46 -23.66
CA ASN A 242 3.42 -5.54 -24.71
C ASN A 242 3.14 -4.05 -24.35
N GLN A 243 2.93 -3.71 -23.08
CA GLN A 243 2.60 -2.37 -22.62
C GLN A 243 3.85 -1.47 -22.55
N TYR A 244 4.96 -2.04 -22.07
CA TYR A 244 6.25 -1.36 -21.93
C TYR A 244 7.22 -1.79 -23.02
N ILE A 245 8.20 -0.96 -23.35
CA ILE A 245 9.27 -1.31 -24.31
C ILE A 245 10.02 -2.56 -23.83
N ALA A 246 10.25 -2.71 -22.52
CA ALA A 246 10.82 -3.93 -21.94
C ALA A 246 10.06 -5.21 -22.33
N GLU A 247 8.74 -5.14 -22.49
CA GLU A 247 7.90 -6.29 -22.83
C GLU A 247 7.90 -6.59 -24.33
N SER A 248 8.26 -5.61 -25.17
CA SER A 248 8.43 -5.81 -26.62
C SER A 248 9.73 -6.55 -26.98
N ASN A 249 10.68 -6.65 -26.04
CA ASN A 249 11.92 -7.42 -26.16
C ASN A 249 11.71 -8.93 -25.97
N LYS A 250 10.51 -9.45 -26.24
CA LYS A 250 10.24 -10.88 -26.16
C LYS A 250 11.04 -11.66 -27.18
N VAL A 251 11.80 -12.59 -26.65
CA VAL A 251 12.32 -13.82 -27.26
C VAL A 251 11.29 -14.38 -28.25
N GLU A 252 11.61 -14.44 -29.53
CA GLU A 252 10.68 -14.92 -30.57
C GLU A 252 10.54 -16.44 -30.44
N LYS A 253 9.31 -16.95 -30.30
CA LYS A 253 9.06 -18.40 -30.30
C LYS A 253 9.32 -18.93 -31.71
N VAL A 254 10.46 -19.58 -31.90
CA VAL A 254 10.91 -20.09 -33.19
C VAL A 254 10.32 -21.47 -33.51
N ALA A 255 10.02 -22.29 -32.49
CA ALA A 255 9.44 -23.61 -32.73
C ALA A 255 8.67 -24.15 -31.51
N GLY A 256 7.78 -25.10 -31.76
CA GLY A 256 7.17 -25.93 -30.73
C GLY A 256 7.87 -27.28 -30.62
N LEU A 257 8.06 -27.77 -29.40
CA LEU A 257 8.46 -29.16 -29.14
C LEU A 257 7.19 -29.98 -28.99
N TYR A 258 7.09 -31.11 -29.70
CA TYR A 258 5.93 -31.99 -29.69
C TYR A 258 6.39 -33.39 -29.28
N ASP A 259 5.64 -34.00 -28.37
CA ASP A 259 5.84 -35.40 -27.98
C ASP A 259 5.30 -36.31 -29.09
N THR A 260 6.11 -37.27 -29.52
CA THR A 260 5.78 -38.21 -30.60
C THR A 260 5.07 -39.47 -30.11
N GLU A 261 5.01 -39.72 -28.79
CA GLU A 261 4.57 -41.01 -28.28
C GLU A 261 3.07 -41.05 -27.91
N ASN A 262 2.41 -39.94 -27.59
CA ASN A 262 0.97 -39.95 -27.28
C ASN A 262 0.23 -38.63 -27.58
N LYS A 263 -0.38 -38.54 -28.77
CA LYS A 263 -1.16 -37.41 -29.32
C LYS A 263 -0.36 -36.10 -29.49
N LYS A 264 -0.68 -35.33 -30.54
CA LYS A 264 -0.09 -34.02 -30.84
C LYS A 264 -0.42 -32.98 -29.75
N HIS A 265 0.19 -33.08 -28.58
CA HIS A 265 0.23 -32.02 -27.59
C HIS A 265 1.63 -31.42 -27.58
N GLN A 266 1.66 -30.09 -27.57
CA GLN A 266 2.90 -29.33 -27.48
C GLN A 266 3.54 -29.56 -26.10
N ALA A 267 4.66 -30.26 -26.07
CA ALA A 267 5.43 -30.55 -24.87
C ALA A 267 6.29 -29.36 -24.42
N GLY A 268 6.63 -28.43 -25.33
CA GLY A 268 7.43 -27.25 -25.01
C GLY A 268 7.52 -26.22 -26.13
N SER A 269 8.27 -25.14 -25.91
CA SER A 269 8.52 -24.08 -26.89
C SER A 269 9.99 -23.68 -26.90
N ILE A 270 10.56 -23.50 -28.08
CA ILE A 270 11.92 -22.98 -28.29
C ILE A 270 11.81 -21.49 -28.59
N TYR A 271 12.64 -20.67 -27.96
CA TYR A 271 12.65 -19.22 -28.14
C TYR A 271 14.04 -18.72 -28.57
N ASN A 272 14.09 -17.77 -29.50
CA ASN A 272 15.34 -17.13 -29.97
C ASN A 272 15.66 -15.88 -29.15
N SER A 273 16.78 -15.90 -28.42
CA SER A 273 17.24 -14.81 -27.55
C SER A 273 17.98 -13.68 -28.25
N ASN A 274 18.37 -13.82 -29.52
CA ASN A 274 19.25 -12.88 -30.19
C ASN A 274 18.63 -12.37 -31.50
N ARG A 275 18.31 -11.08 -31.54
CA ARG A 275 17.86 -10.38 -32.77
C ARG A 275 18.99 -10.01 -33.74
N ASN A 276 20.20 -10.55 -33.59
CA ASN A 276 21.33 -10.27 -34.48
C ASN A 276 22.23 -11.49 -34.63
N ILE A 277 21.91 -12.41 -35.54
CA ILE A 277 22.94 -13.20 -36.25
C ILE A 277 22.49 -13.33 -37.71
N SER A 278 23.19 -12.60 -38.57
CA SER A 278 23.26 -12.79 -40.01
C SER A 278 23.69 -14.22 -40.36
N ASN A 279 23.03 -14.80 -41.35
CA ASN A 279 23.43 -15.98 -42.13
C ASN A 279 23.82 -17.24 -41.36
N ILE A 280 22.90 -18.21 -41.30
CA ILE A 280 23.29 -19.63 -41.30
C ILE A 280 22.49 -20.33 -42.40
N ASN A 281 23.17 -20.57 -43.53
CA ASN A 281 22.76 -21.53 -44.53
C ASN A 281 22.82 -22.94 -43.93
N TYR A 282 21.73 -23.69 -44.03
CA TYR A 282 21.79 -25.14 -43.97
C TYR A 282 21.54 -25.68 -45.38
N ASN A 283 22.62 -26.11 -46.04
CA ASN A 283 22.55 -27.00 -47.18
C ASN A 283 22.05 -28.36 -46.68
N GLY A 284 20.95 -28.82 -47.26
CA GLY A 284 20.60 -30.23 -47.37
C GLY A 284 20.83 -30.69 -48.79
#